data_AF-A0A9P7BM02-F1
#
_entry.id   AF-A0A9P7BM02-F1
#
_cell.length_a   1.000
_cell.length_b   1.000
_cell.length_c   1.000
_cell.angle_alpha   90.00
_cell.angle_beta   90.00
_cell.angle_gamma   90.00
#
_symmetry.space_group_name_H-M   'P 1'
#
loop_
_entity.id
_entity.type
_entity.pdbx_description
1 polymer ?
#
loop_
_entity_poly.entity_id
_entity_poly.type
_entity_poly.pdbx_seq_one_letter_code
_entity_poly.pdbx_strand_id
1 'polypeptide(L)'
;MVNEKKEETVTPKVDDKKNKNDKKEQEEELSEEDQQLKAELELMVERLQDENKDLHRPALEHLRTAIRTSTSSMTSVPKPLKFLGKFYPSLKQLHATWSESADKKLFADILSVLSMSYGEEGQQETLKYRFVGSTDEDIGSWGHEYVRHLSSEIMQEYQARLESDQSTKELIDLALEIVPFFLKHNAEADAVDLLLEVESIDQLVQFVDKNTYERVCLYMVSCVNLLAPPDDLEFLKTARAIYRQQEKYAQALNLAIRIGSMDLIKEDFEQCPDSLMKKQMAFQLARQQIHIETEDSDLNACINNTNLSKYFLALARELDVMEPKIPEDIYKSHLENHRTAFSSNIDSARNNLSSTFVNAFVNAAFCKDKLMEAEDENDSAWIYKNKEHAMTSATASLGLISLWDVEAGLSTIDRYTYSTDDNIKAGALLAIGILNTGVREESDPALALLSEHLESSSVAIKQAAVFG
;
A
#
# COMPACT_ATOMS: atom_id res chain seq x y z
N MET A 1 78.09 -13.64 -21.75
CA MET A 1 77.27 -13.65 -22.99
C MET A 1 76.34 -12.44 -22.92
N VAL A 2 76.58 -11.45 -23.80
CA VAL A 2 75.67 -10.44 -24.41
C VAL A 2 74.84 -9.57 -23.43
N ASN A 3 75.18 -8.27 -23.21
CA ASN A 3 74.61 -7.03 -23.84
C ASN A 3 73.06 -6.91 -23.68
N GLU A 4 72.38 -5.82 -23.29
CA GLU A 4 72.48 -4.37 -23.55
C GLU A 4 71.41 -3.63 -22.68
N LYS A 5 71.70 -2.49 -22.03
CA LYS A 5 71.24 -1.08 -22.28
C LYS A 5 69.73 -0.70 -22.18
N LYS A 6 69.50 0.34 -21.36
CA LYS A 6 68.51 1.47 -21.39
C LYS A 6 67.03 1.10 -21.14
N GLU A 7 66.22 1.86 -20.38
CA GLU A 7 65.96 3.30 -20.47
C GLU A 7 65.39 3.91 -19.17
N GLU A 8 65.55 5.22 -19.02
CA GLU A 8 65.32 6.05 -17.82
C GLU A 8 63.84 6.45 -17.63
N THR A 9 63.37 6.48 -16.38
CA THR A 9 62.19 7.26 -15.95
C THR A 9 62.61 8.27 -14.89
N VAL A 10 62.52 9.56 -15.22
CA VAL A 10 62.81 10.68 -14.32
C VAL A 10 61.50 11.27 -13.83
N THR A 11 61.23 11.10 -12.54
CA THR A 11 60.36 11.99 -11.74
C THR A 11 61.23 12.93 -10.92
N PRO A 12 60.90 14.24 -10.81
CA PRO A 12 61.34 15.01 -9.67
C PRO A 12 60.16 15.57 -8.86
N LYS A 13 60.12 15.08 -7.62
CA LYS A 13 59.82 15.70 -6.33
C LYS A 13 59.19 17.11 -6.32
N VAL A 14 58.07 17.14 -5.60
CA VAL A 14 57.44 18.27 -4.90
C VAL A 14 58.38 18.82 -3.82
N ASP A 15 58.50 20.15 -3.75
CA ASP A 15 58.80 20.86 -2.50
C ASP A 15 58.06 22.20 -2.45
N ASP A 16 57.37 22.39 -1.33
CA ASP A 16 56.52 23.51 -0.94
C ASP A 16 57.27 24.84 -0.78
N LYS A 17 56.72 25.92 -1.36
CA LYS A 17 56.29 27.13 -0.63
C LYS A 17 55.89 28.30 -1.55
N LYS A 18 54.76 28.92 -1.16
CA LYS A 18 54.20 30.24 -1.53
C LYS A 18 53.35 30.30 -2.80
N ASN A 19 52.03 30.17 -2.62
CA ASN A 19 51.08 31.22 -3.02
C ASN A 19 49.78 31.07 -2.23
N LYS A 20 49.54 32.00 -1.30
CA LYS A 20 48.36 32.05 -0.42
C LYS A 20 47.54 33.32 -0.67
N ASN A 21 47.56 33.84 -1.90
CA ASN A 21 46.89 35.10 -2.27
C ASN A 21 45.96 35.05 -3.50
N ASP A 22 45.85 33.94 -4.23
CA ASP A 22 45.03 33.88 -5.47
C ASP A 22 43.65 33.23 -5.24
N LYS A 23 42.97 33.56 -4.13
CA LYS A 23 41.60 33.07 -3.84
C LYS A 23 40.55 34.18 -3.75
N LYS A 24 40.84 35.37 -4.29
CA LYS A 24 39.92 36.52 -4.29
C LYS A 24 39.57 37.10 -5.67
N GLU A 25 39.99 36.50 -6.77
CA GLU A 25 39.71 37.01 -8.13
C GLU A 25 39.18 35.90 -9.07
N GLN A 26 38.25 35.10 -8.56
CA GLN A 26 37.31 34.35 -9.39
C GLN A 26 35.90 34.69 -8.90
N GLU A 27 35.57 35.98 -8.91
CA GLU A 27 34.21 36.34 -9.27
C GLU A 27 34.09 35.89 -10.73
N GLU A 28 33.28 34.86 -10.96
CA GLU A 28 32.85 34.41 -12.29
C GLU A 28 32.62 35.65 -13.16
N GLU A 29 33.31 35.75 -14.30
CA GLU A 29 32.99 36.73 -15.32
C GLU A 29 31.52 36.53 -15.70
N LEU A 30 30.62 37.27 -15.05
CA LEU A 30 29.22 37.40 -15.41
C LEU A 30 29.21 37.74 -16.89
N SER A 31 28.58 36.88 -17.70
CA SER A 31 28.39 37.10 -19.13
C SER A 31 27.79 38.50 -19.33
N GLU A 32 28.10 39.18 -20.44
CA GLU A 32 27.60 40.55 -20.69
C GLU A 32 26.06 40.65 -20.53
N GLU A 33 25.34 39.57 -20.85
CA GLU A 33 23.90 39.41 -20.65
C GLU A 33 23.48 39.39 -19.17
N ASP A 34 24.27 38.76 -18.29
CA ASP A 34 23.98 38.72 -16.85
C ASP A 34 24.25 40.09 -16.18
N GLN A 35 25.25 40.83 -16.67
CA GLN A 35 25.53 42.20 -16.19
C GLN A 35 24.43 43.17 -16.63
N GLN A 36 23.93 43.03 -17.86
CA GLN A 36 22.77 43.79 -18.34
C GLN A 36 21.53 43.48 -17.52
N LEU A 37 21.26 42.20 -17.26
CA LEU A 37 20.11 41.78 -16.44
C LEU A 37 20.20 42.32 -15.00
N LYS A 38 21.39 42.33 -14.42
CA LYS A 38 21.63 42.95 -13.10
C LYS A 38 21.37 44.46 -13.14
N ALA A 39 21.87 45.17 -14.14
CA ALA A 39 21.67 46.61 -14.29
C ALA A 39 20.18 46.97 -14.51
N GLU A 40 19.46 46.16 -15.29
CA GLU A 40 18.01 46.31 -15.47
C GLU A 40 17.26 46.12 -14.15
N LEU A 41 17.57 45.08 -13.38
CA LEU A 41 16.94 44.83 -12.07
C LEU A 41 17.24 45.94 -11.06
N GLU A 42 18.49 46.43 -11.00
CA GLU A 42 18.88 47.55 -10.13
C GLU A 42 18.11 48.82 -10.47
N LEU A 43 18.00 49.14 -11.76
CA LEU A 43 17.26 50.31 -12.25
C LEU A 43 15.76 50.22 -11.93
N MET A 44 15.19 49.01 -11.92
CA MET A 44 13.80 48.81 -11.53
C MET A 44 13.58 48.93 -10.02
N VAL A 45 14.54 48.50 -9.21
CA VAL A 45 14.52 48.72 -7.75
C VAL A 45 14.67 50.20 -7.41
N GLU A 46 15.54 50.94 -8.10
CA GLU A 46 15.67 52.40 -7.94
C GLU A 46 14.37 53.12 -8.31
N ARG A 47 13.71 52.73 -9.41
CA ARG A 47 12.41 53.27 -9.81
C ARG A 47 11.30 53.02 -8.78
N LEU A 48 11.39 51.95 -7.99
CA LEU A 48 10.47 51.69 -6.88
C LEU A 48 10.74 52.58 -5.65
N GLN A 49 11.98 53.07 -5.50
CA GLN A 49 12.37 54.03 -4.45
C GLN A 49 11.98 55.47 -4.79
N ASP A 50 11.84 55.80 -6.08
CA ASP A 50 11.35 57.11 -6.54
C ASP A 50 9.90 57.37 -6.13
N GLU A 51 9.53 58.62 -5.85
CA GLU A 51 8.18 58.98 -5.35
C GLU A 51 7.05 58.89 -6.40
N ASN A 52 7.38 58.63 -7.67
CA ASN A 52 6.41 58.62 -8.78
C ASN A 52 5.61 57.31 -8.85
N LYS A 53 4.39 57.34 -8.29
CA LYS A 53 3.45 56.20 -8.24
C LYS A 53 3.08 55.61 -9.62
N ASP A 54 3.09 56.41 -10.69
CA ASP A 54 2.75 55.94 -12.03
C ASP A 54 3.81 55.01 -12.65
N LEU A 55 5.07 55.10 -12.18
CA LEU A 55 6.19 54.29 -12.67
C LEU A 55 6.36 52.98 -11.88
N HIS A 56 5.74 52.87 -10.70
CA HIS A 56 5.82 51.68 -9.86
C HIS A 56 5.16 50.47 -10.50
N ARG A 57 3.98 50.64 -11.11
CA ARG A 57 3.24 49.52 -11.70
C ARG A 57 3.95 48.87 -12.91
N PRO A 58 4.47 49.63 -13.90
CA PRO A 58 5.30 49.05 -14.96
C PRO A 58 6.58 48.40 -14.43
N ALA A 59 7.17 48.98 -13.38
CA ALA A 59 8.38 48.42 -12.77
C ALA A 59 8.12 47.04 -12.13
N LEU A 60 7.01 46.91 -11.39
CA LEU A 60 6.58 45.65 -10.76
C LEU A 60 6.21 44.58 -11.80
N GLU A 61 5.48 44.94 -12.86
CA GLU A 61 5.11 43.98 -13.92
C GLU A 61 6.33 43.44 -14.67
N HIS A 62 7.33 44.29 -14.90
CA HIS A 62 8.56 43.85 -15.54
C HIS A 62 9.40 42.96 -14.61
N LEU A 63 9.50 43.30 -13.32
CA LEU A 63 10.14 42.44 -12.32
C LEU A 63 9.45 41.07 -12.25
N ARG A 64 8.12 41.06 -12.21
CA ARG A 64 7.31 39.84 -12.26
C ARG A 64 7.62 39.01 -13.50
N THR A 65 7.62 39.62 -14.68
CA THR A 65 7.87 38.92 -15.94
C THR A 65 9.29 38.34 -15.97
N ALA A 66 10.29 39.09 -15.50
CA ALA A 66 11.68 38.66 -15.44
C ALA A 66 11.88 37.47 -14.49
N ILE A 67 11.24 37.51 -13.31
CA ILE A 67 11.27 36.41 -12.34
C ILE A 67 10.59 35.17 -12.93
N ARG A 68 9.34 35.28 -13.42
CA ARG A 68 8.60 34.13 -13.98
C ARG A 68 9.32 33.45 -15.14
N THR A 69 9.87 34.24 -16.06
CA THR A 69 10.60 33.70 -17.22
C THR A 69 11.85 32.94 -16.77
N SER A 70 12.55 33.44 -15.76
CA SER A 70 13.79 32.83 -15.27
C SER A 70 13.56 31.62 -14.37
N THR A 71 12.48 31.61 -13.58
CA THR A 71 12.10 30.47 -12.70
C THR A 71 11.54 29.29 -13.48
N SER A 72 11.15 29.48 -14.76
CA SER A 72 10.76 28.35 -15.63
C SER A 72 11.93 27.41 -15.98
N SER A 73 13.18 27.84 -15.76
CA SER A 73 14.38 27.03 -15.98
C SER A 73 14.73 26.22 -14.73
N MET A 74 14.27 24.97 -14.69
CA MET A 74 14.32 23.99 -13.60
C MET A 74 15.74 23.53 -13.15
N THR A 75 16.82 24.25 -13.50
CA THR A 75 18.20 23.73 -13.40
C THR A 75 19.11 24.46 -12.42
N SER A 76 18.74 25.63 -11.89
CA SER A 76 19.53 26.35 -10.88
C SER A 76 18.74 27.50 -10.26
N VAL A 77 19.09 27.91 -9.03
CA VAL A 77 18.55 29.12 -8.37
C VAL A 77 18.62 30.28 -9.37
N PRO A 78 17.48 30.84 -9.81
CA PRO A 78 17.47 31.81 -10.90
C PRO A 78 18.36 33.01 -10.57
N LYS A 79 19.24 33.39 -11.51
CA LYS A 79 20.14 34.53 -11.35
C LYS A 79 19.42 35.84 -10.94
N PRO A 80 18.18 36.14 -11.40
CA PRO A 80 17.45 37.31 -10.92
C PRO A 80 17.22 37.32 -9.40
N LEU A 81 16.90 36.16 -8.80
CA LEU A 81 16.77 36.03 -7.34
C LEU A 81 18.11 36.36 -6.67
N LYS A 82 19.23 35.85 -7.20
CA LYS A 82 20.58 36.14 -6.67
C LYS A 82 20.92 37.63 -6.63
N PHE A 83 20.53 38.37 -7.66
CA PHE A 83 20.80 39.81 -7.72
C PHE A 83 19.85 40.62 -6.84
N LEU A 84 18.58 40.23 -6.76
CA LEU A 84 17.58 40.89 -5.93
C LEU A 84 17.77 40.65 -4.42
N GLY A 85 18.48 39.59 -4.02
CA GLY A 85 18.76 39.29 -2.62
C GLY A 85 19.44 40.42 -1.84
N LYS A 86 20.33 41.19 -2.49
CA LYS A 86 20.99 42.34 -1.85
C LYS A 86 20.02 43.49 -1.52
N PHE A 87 18.94 43.60 -2.28
CA PHE A 87 17.94 44.66 -2.14
C PHE A 87 16.73 44.24 -1.27
N TYR A 88 16.62 42.96 -0.92
CA TYR A 88 15.50 42.42 -0.15
C TYR A 88 15.20 43.20 1.16
N PRO A 89 16.18 43.56 2.02
CA PRO A 89 15.90 44.34 3.23
C PRO A 89 15.36 45.75 2.94
N SER A 90 15.83 46.38 1.85
CA SER A 90 15.37 47.70 1.43
C SER A 90 13.95 47.64 0.87
N LEU A 91 13.64 46.61 0.08
CA LEU A 91 12.30 46.37 -0.46
C LEU A 91 11.27 46.08 0.65
N LYS A 92 11.66 45.37 1.71
CA LYS A 92 10.84 45.15 2.92
C LYS A 92 10.46 46.45 3.62
N GLN A 93 11.42 47.37 3.79
CA GLN A 93 11.15 48.69 4.38
C GLN A 93 10.27 49.57 3.47
N LEU A 94 10.47 49.47 2.16
CA LEU A 94 9.68 50.19 1.17
C LEU A 94 8.21 49.74 1.18
N HIS A 95 7.96 48.43 1.28
CA HIS A 95 6.62 47.86 1.35
C HIS A 95 5.86 48.32 2.60
N ALA A 96 6.55 48.39 3.74
CA ALA A 96 5.98 48.89 4.99
C ALA A 96 5.55 50.37 4.90
N THR A 97 6.21 51.16 4.04
CA THR A 97 5.95 52.60 3.87
C THR A 97 4.79 52.87 2.90
N TRP A 98 4.46 51.94 2.01
CA TRP A 98 3.37 52.10 1.04
C TRP A 98 1.97 51.96 1.68
N SER A 99 1.02 52.78 1.20
CA SER A 99 -0.41 52.66 1.54
C SER A 99 -1.06 51.45 0.87
N GLU A 100 -2.14 50.90 1.42
CA GLU A 100 -2.90 49.82 0.78
C GLU A 100 -3.41 50.24 -0.61
N SER A 101 -2.77 49.68 -1.64
CA SER A 101 -3.12 49.87 -3.05
C SER A 101 -2.98 48.53 -3.78
N ALA A 102 -3.55 48.43 -5.00
CA ALA A 102 -3.36 47.26 -5.86
C ALA A 102 -1.87 47.00 -6.15
N ASP A 103 -1.06 48.06 -6.24
CA ASP A 103 0.38 47.97 -6.47
C ASP A 103 1.12 47.42 -5.23
N LYS A 104 0.63 47.69 -4.02
CA LYS A 104 1.17 47.10 -2.78
C LYS A 104 0.91 45.60 -2.70
N LYS A 105 -0.24 45.13 -3.21
CA LYS A 105 -0.55 43.70 -3.28
C LYS A 105 0.36 42.97 -4.27
N LEU A 106 0.53 43.50 -5.47
CA LEU A 106 1.49 42.98 -6.46
C LEU A 106 2.93 42.99 -5.93
N PHE A 107 3.29 44.04 -5.17
CA PHE A 107 4.60 44.11 -4.54
C PHE A 107 4.76 43.08 -3.41
N ALA A 108 3.69 42.77 -2.67
CA ALA A 108 3.68 41.68 -1.68
C ALA A 108 3.86 40.31 -2.35
N ASP A 109 3.23 40.06 -3.49
CA ASP A 109 3.41 38.81 -4.24
C ASP A 109 4.87 38.62 -4.70
N ILE A 110 5.52 39.68 -5.19
CA ILE A 110 6.94 39.65 -5.56
C ILE A 110 7.82 39.42 -4.31
N LEU A 111 7.53 40.09 -3.20
CA LEU A 111 8.24 39.89 -1.94
C LEU A 111 8.10 38.46 -1.42
N SER A 112 6.92 37.85 -1.57
CA SER A 112 6.66 36.45 -1.20
C SER A 112 7.60 35.50 -1.96
N VAL A 113 7.78 35.72 -3.27
CA VAL A 113 8.70 34.91 -4.09
C VAL A 113 10.16 35.17 -3.72
N LEU A 114 10.54 36.41 -3.39
CA LEU A 114 11.89 36.72 -2.96
C LEU A 114 12.22 36.11 -1.58
N SER A 115 11.25 36.08 -0.66
CA SER A 115 11.41 35.49 0.66
C SER A 115 11.70 33.99 0.64
N MET A 116 11.38 33.26 -0.43
CA MET A 116 11.74 31.85 -0.60
C MET A 116 13.25 31.61 -0.52
N SER A 117 14.07 32.60 -0.89
CA SER A 117 15.53 32.47 -0.95
C SER A 117 16.27 33.36 0.05
N TYR A 118 15.63 34.44 0.52
CA TYR A 118 16.25 35.46 1.36
C TYR A 118 15.48 35.76 2.64
N GLY A 119 14.36 35.08 2.89
CA GLY A 119 13.64 35.18 4.15
C GLY A 119 14.50 34.64 5.30
N GLU A 120 14.44 35.30 6.45
CA GLU A 120 15.04 34.75 7.67
C GLU A 120 14.27 33.49 8.09
N GLU A 121 14.99 32.37 8.26
CA GLU A 121 14.42 31.11 8.75
C GLU A 121 13.63 31.36 10.04
N GLY A 122 12.33 31.06 10.02
CA GLY A 122 11.43 31.23 11.16
C GLY A 122 10.53 32.48 11.15
N GLN A 123 10.69 33.42 10.21
CA GLN A 123 9.76 34.56 10.10
C GLN A 123 8.54 34.30 9.21
N GLN A 124 8.50 33.16 8.50
CA GLN A 124 7.38 32.74 7.60
C GLN A 124 6.92 33.91 6.72
N GLU A 125 7.90 34.59 6.12
CA GLU A 125 7.67 35.83 5.41
C GLU A 125 6.93 35.59 4.10
N THR A 126 7.16 34.44 3.45
CA THR A 126 6.50 34.13 2.17
C THR A 126 5.00 34.04 2.37
N LEU A 127 4.57 33.40 3.45
CA LEU A 127 3.18 33.17 3.78
C LEU A 127 2.48 34.46 4.25
N LYS A 128 3.15 35.27 5.09
CA LYS A 128 2.65 36.60 5.49
C LYS A 128 2.44 37.52 4.30
N TYR A 129 3.40 37.59 3.38
CA TYR A 129 3.26 38.43 2.20
C TYR A 129 2.23 37.87 1.21
N ARG A 130 1.99 36.56 1.19
CA ARG A 130 0.94 35.96 0.36
C ARG A 130 -0.47 36.29 0.87
N PHE A 131 -0.71 36.30 2.19
CA PHE A 131 -1.99 36.76 2.74
C PHE A 131 -2.24 38.26 2.47
N VAL A 132 -1.19 39.06 2.34
CA VAL A 132 -1.28 40.49 1.98
C VAL A 132 -1.38 40.70 0.46
N GLY A 133 -0.91 39.73 -0.33
CA GLY A 133 -0.86 39.73 -1.79
C GLY A 133 -2.23 39.61 -2.46
N SER A 134 -2.24 39.65 -3.80
CA SER A 134 -3.48 39.54 -4.56
C SER A 134 -3.95 38.09 -4.64
N THR A 135 -5.14 37.84 -4.10
CA THR A 135 -5.85 36.54 -4.12
C THR A 135 -6.28 36.10 -5.53
N ASP A 136 -6.23 37.00 -6.52
CA ASP A 136 -6.72 36.77 -7.89
C ASP A 136 -5.72 36.05 -8.81
N GLU A 137 -4.46 35.84 -8.39
CA GLU A 137 -3.45 35.21 -9.24
C GLU A 137 -3.26 33.72 -8.93
N ASP A 138 -3.38 32.89 -9.98
CA ASP A 138 -3.06 31.46 -9.95
C ASP A 138 -1.69 31.23 -9.29
N ILE A 139 -1.69 30.50 -8.18
CA ILE A 139 -0.51 30.19 -7.35
C ILE A 139 0.60 29.53 -8.20
N GLY A 140 0.19 28.75 -9.21
CA GLY A 140 1.07 28.10 -10.16
C GLY A 140 1.83 29.01 -11.12
N SER A 141 1.47 30.30 -11.20
CA SER A 141 2.08 31.25 -12.15
C SER A 141 3.54 31.57 -11.85
N TRP A 142 3.96 31.39 -10.59
CA TRP A 142 5.32 31.62 -10.10
C TRP A 142 6.25 30.39 -10.17
N GLY A 143 5.69 29.22 -10.53
CA GLY A 143 6.44 27.98 -10.75
C GLY A 143 6.39 27.00 -9.57
N HIS A 144 6.83 25.77 -9.84
CA HIS A 144 6.74 24.64 -8.90
C HIS A 144 7.52 24.82 -7.59
N GLU A 145 8.71 25.42 -7.66
CA GLU A 145 9.55 25.62 -6.48
C GLU A 145 8.89 26.55 -5.46
N TYR A 146 8.22 27.60 -5.94
CA TYR A 146 7.47 28.51 -5.08
C TYR A 146 6.32 27.80 -4.39
N VAL A 147 5.51 27.02 -5.13
CA VAL A 147 4.38 26.29 -4.54
C VAL A 147 4.85 25.24 -3.53
N ARG A 148 5.97 24.57 -3.80
CA ARG A 148 6.57 23.59 -2.88
C ARG A 148 7.07 24.26 -1.60
N HIS A 149 7.79 25.38 -1.71
CA HIS A 149 8.26 26.13 -0.56
C HIS A 149 7.09 26.68 0.27
N LEU A 150 6.08 27.23 -0.39
CA LEU A 150 4.86 27.70 0.25
C LEU A 150 4.16 26.56 1.00
N SER A 151 4.06 25.37 0.40
CA SER A 151 3.48 24.19 1.05
C SER A 151 4.26 23.79 2.31
N SER A 152 5.59 23.82 2.26
CA SER A 152 6.43 23.56 3.44
C SER A 152 6.26 24.63 4.54
N GLU A 153 6.12 25.91 4.19
CA GLU A 153 5.83 26.95 5.18
C GLU A 153 4.43 26.81 5.78
N ILE A 154 3.42 26.44 4.97
CA ILE A 154 2.06 26.15 5.46
C ILE A 154 2.10 25.03 6.48
N MET A 155 2.81 23.93 6.21
CA MET A 155 2.95 22.80 7.14
C MET A 155 3.56 23.26 8.48
N GLN A 156 4.66 24.02 8.44
CA GLN A 156 5.32 24.53 9.64
C GLN A 156 4.45 25.52 10.41
N GLU A 157 3.72 26.40 9.73
CA GLU A 157 2.83 27.36 10.37
C GLU A 157 1.59 26.68 10.95
N TYR A 158 1.06 25.66 10.29
CA TYR A 158 -0.06 24.87 10.80
C TYR A 158 0.33 24.20 12.11
N GLN A 159 1.50 23.55 12.17
CA GLN A 159 2.02 22.96 13.41
C GLN A 159 2.23 24.01 14.51
N ALA A 160 2.80 25.18 14.18
CA ALA A 160 2.99 26.27 15.15
C ALA A 160 1.65 26.89 15.63
N ARG A 161 0.64 26.97 14.76
CA ARG A 161 -0.71 27.46 15.11
C ARG A 161 -1.49 26.45 15.94
N LEU A 162 -1.30 25.16 15.70
CA LEU A 162 -1.80 24.07 16.55
C LEU A 162 -1.22 24.16 17.97
N GLU A 163 0.08 24.36 18.11
CA GLU A 163 0.73 24.54 19.41
C GLU A 163 0.27 25.83 20.14
N SER A 164 -0.21 26.83 19.40
CA SER A 164 -0.64 28.13 19.94
C SER A 164 -2.15 28.35 19.96
N ASP A 165 -2.97 27.34 19.67
CA ASP A 165 -4.44 27.36 19.62
C ASP A 165 -5.02 28.51 18.75
N GLN A 166 -4.38 28.84 17.63
CA GLN A 166 -4.84 29.88 16.70
C GLN A 166 -5.72 29.33 15.56
N SER A 167 -6.44 30.22 14.87
CA SER A 167 -7.30 29.83 13.74
C SER A 167 -6.47 29.29 12.56
N THR A 168 -6.77 28.06 12.13
CA THR A 168 -6.09 27.36 11.03
C THR A 168 -6.85 27.40 9.69
N LYS A 169 -8.09 27.93 9.68
CA LYS A 169 -8.98 27.87 8.50
C LYS A 169 -8.39 28.49 7.23
N GLU A 170 -7.71 29.63 7.36
CA GLU A 170 -7.09 30.32 6.22
C GLU A 170 -5.96 29.49 5.58
N LEU A 171 -5.26 28.67 6.37
CA LEU A 171 -4.22 27.77 5.87
C LEU A 171 -4.83 26.58 5.12
N ILE A 172 -5.97 26.07 5.61
CA ILE A 172 -6.72 24.99 4.96
C ILE A 172 -7.23 25.47 3.60
N ASP A 173 -7.85 26.65 3.53
CA ASP A 173 -8.36 27.21 2.27
C ASP A 173 -7.22 27.40 1.25
N LEU A 174 -6.06 27.91 1.69
CA LEU A 174 -4.88 28.05 0.84
C LEU A 174 -4.33 26.69 0.36
N ALA A 175 -4.29 25.68 1.23
CA ALA A 175 -3.87 24.33 0.86
C ALA A 175 -4.81 23.72 -0.20
N LEU A 176 -6.11 23.95 -0.09
CA LEU A 176 -7.11 23.47 -1.06
C LEU A 176 -6.97 24.13 -2.43
N GLU A 177 -6.52 25.39 -2.51
CA GLU A 177 -6.20 26.03 -3.79
C GLU A 177 -4.94 25.44 -4.46
N ILE A 178 -3.98 24.96 -3.64
CA ILE A 178 -2.71 24.38 -4.11
C ILE A 178 -2.89 22.95 -4.63
N VAL A 179 -3.75 22.14 -4.00
CA VAL A 179 -3.94 20.72 -4.33
C VAL A 179 -4.25 20.47 -5.82
N PRO A 180 -5.21 21.17 -6.47
CA PRO A 180 -5.48 21.00 -7.90
C PRO A 180 -4.26 21.27 -8.78
N PHE A 181 -3.42 22.23 -8.39
CA PHE A 181 -2.21 22.56 -9.13
C PHE A 181 -1.21 21.40 -9.08
N PHE A 182 -0.98 20.82 -7.90
CA PHE A 182 -0.10 19.67 -7.75
C PHE A 182 -0.59 18.45 -8.54
N LEU A 183 -1.89 18.15 -8.47
CA LEU A 183 -2.49 17.04 -9.22
C LEU A 183 -2.36 17.21 -10.74
N LYS A 184 -2.50 18.43 -11.26
CA LYS A 184 -2.35 18.71 -12.71
C LYS A 184 -0.92 18.57 -13.21
N HIS A 185 0.06 18.77 -12.35
CA HIS A 185 1.48 18.74 -12.69
C HIS A 185 2.20 17.44 -12.32
N ASN A 186 1.47 16.39 -11.93
CA ASN A 186 2.00 15.09 -11.48
C ASN A 186 2.85 15.18 -10.20
N ALA A 187 2.47 16.06 -9.27
CA ALA A 187 3.02 16.14 -7.92
C ALA A 187 2.01 15.56 -6.92
N GLU A 188 1.48 14.37 -7.19
CA GLU A 188 0.42 13.77 -6.38
C GLU A 188 0.86 13.45 -4.94
N ALA A 189 2.14 13.08 -4.75
CA ALA A 189 2.68 12.79 -3.42
C ALA A 189 2.73 14.05 -2.54
N ASP A 190 3.24 15.15 -3.07
CA ASP A 190 3.30 16.44 -2.34
C ASP A 190 1.90 16.94 -1.97
N ALA A 191 0.89 16.70 -2.82
CA ALA A 191 -0.49 17.06 -2.52
C ALA A 191 -1.09 16.24 -1.37
N VAL A 192 -0.82 14.92 -1.34
CA VAL A 192 -1.29 14.04 -0.28
C VAL A 192 -0.59 14.37 1.04
N ASP A 193 0.72 14.61 1.02
CA ASP A 193 1.49 14.98 2.20
C ASP A 193 1.04 16.34 2.77
N LEU A 194 0.73 17.32 1.91
CA LEU A 194 0.16 18.60 2.35
C LEU A 194 -1.19 18.42 3.06
N LEU A 195 -2.08 17.61 2.51
CA LEU A 195 -3.39 17.37 3.12
C LEU A 195 -3.32 16.52 4.39
N LEU A 196 -2.36 15.61 4.47
CA LEU A 196 -2.04 14.84 5.69
C LEU A 196 -1.69 15.80 6.84
N GLU A 197 -0.71 16.67 6.61
CA GLU A 197 -0.20 17.59 7.64
C GLU A 197 -1.25 18.63 8.06
N VAL A 198 -2.17 18.98 7.16
CA VAL A 198 -3.27 19.91 7.41
C VAL A 198 -4.53 19.19 7.94
N GLU A 199 -4.44 17.88 8.21
CA GLU A 199 -5.53 17.03 8.76
C GLU A 199 -6.86 17.14 7.96
N SER A 200 -6.78 17.32 6.64
CA SER A 200 -7.93 17.58 5.76
C SER A 200 -8.02 16.63 4.57
N ILE A 201 -7.58 15.39 4.76
CA ILE A 201 -7.48 14.35 3.73
C ILE A 201 -8.83 14.05 3.07
N ASP A 202 -9.94 14.15 3.81
CA ASP A 202 -11.31 13.93 3.30
C ASP A 202 -11.66 14.77 2.07
N GLN A 203 -11.07 15.97 1.95
CA GLN A 203 -11.38 16.89 0.85
C GLN A 203 -10.69 16.52 -0.45
N LEU A 204 -9.66 15.65 -0.40
CA LEU A 204 -8.94 15.18 -1.58
C LEU A 204 -9.88 14.55 -2.61
N VAL A 205 -10.94 13.90 -2.15
CA VAL A 205 -11.95 13.21 -2.97
C VAL A 205 -12.53 14.14 -4.07
N GLN A 206 -12.63 15.45 -3.82
CA GLN A 206 -13.24 16.39 -4.76
C GLN A 206 -12.34 16.73 -5.96
N PHE A 207 -11.03 16.55 -5.83
CA PHE A 207 -10.04 17.04 -6.80
C PHE A 207 -9.40 15.93 -7.63
N VAL A 208 -9.75 14.67 -7.37
CA VAL A 208 -9.09 13.51 -7.99
C VAL A 208 -9.71 13.17 -9.34
N ASP A 209 -8.92 13.34 -10.41
CA ASP A 209 -9.27 12.97 -11.77
C ASP A 209 -9.01 11.48 -12.11
N LYS A 210 -9.60 11.03 -13.23
CA LYS A 210 -9.43 9.68 -13.82
C LYS A 210 -7.98 9.28 -14.14
N ASN A 211 -7.08 10.23 -14.33
CA ASN A 211 -5.67 9.91 -14.61
C ASN A 211 -4.81 9.87 -13.35
N THR A 212 -5.31 10.47 -12.27
CA THR A 212 -4.53 10.81 -11.09
C THR A 212 -4.84 9.85 -9.93
N TYR A 213 -6.07 9.30 -9.88
CA TYR A 213 -6.50 8.42 -8.78
C TYR A 213 -5.61 7.18 -8.61
N GLU A 214 -5.08 6.59 -9.69
CA GLU A 214 -4.25 5.38 -9.57
C GLU A 214 -2.96 5.68 -8.79
N ARG A 215 -2.34 6.83 -9.05
CA ARG A 215 -1.10 7.25 -8.39
C ARG A 215 -1.36 7.70 -6.96
N VAL A 216 -2.41 8.50 -6.75
CA VAL A 216 -2.84 8.95 -5.41
C VAL A 216 -3.15 7.75 -4.53
N CYS A 217 -3.97 6.80 -5.00
CA CYS A 217 -4.34 5.66 -4.19
C CYS A 217 -3.16 4.70 -3.96
N LEU A 218 -2.28 4.51 -4.95
CA LEU A 218 -1.06 3.71 -4.77
C LEU A 218 -0.17 4.32 -3.68
N TYR A 219 0.01 5.64 -3.72
CA TYR A 219 0.76 6.37 -2.71
C TYR A 219 0.13 6.20 -1.33
N MET A 220 -1.16 6.48 -1.19
CA MET A 220 -1.90 6.31 0.07
C MET A 220 -1.77 4.88 0.62
N VAL A 221 -2.02 3.85 -0.19
CA VAL A 221 -1.93 2.45 0.24
C VAL A 221 -0.52 2.07 0.71
N SER A 222 0.51 2.62 0.08
CA SER A 222 1.90 2.41 0.49
C SER A 222 2.25 3.13 1.80
N CYS A 223 1.71 4.34 2.00
CA CYS A 223 1.94 5.17 3.18
C CYS A 223 1.18 4.67 4.41
N VAL A 224 0.06 3.97 4.25
CA VAL A 224 -0.73 3.42 5.38
C VAL A 224 0.12 2.55 6.33
N ASN A 225 1.14 1.84 5.84
CA ASN A 225 2.02 1.04 6.69
C ASN A 225 2.97 1.86 7.57
N LEU A 226 3.15 3.15 7.26
CA LEU A 226 4.05 4.07 7.95
C LEU A 226 3.31 4.99 8.92
N LEU A 227 1.98 5.09 8.79
CA LEU A 227 1.12 5.91 9.63
C LEU A 227 0.76 5.18 10.93
N ALA A 228 0.57 5.93 12.01
CA ALA A 228 0.07 5.41 13.26
C ALA A 228 -1.47 5.42 13.26
N PRO A 229 -2.14 4.49 13.97
CA PRO A 229 -3.57 4.61 14.25
C PRO A 229 -3.82 5.85 15.11
N PRO A 230 -4.74 6.79 14.76
CA PRO A 230 -5.96 6.64 13.94
C PRO A 230 -5.91 7.13 12.47
N ASP A 231 -4.83 7.77 12.05
CA ASP A 231 -4.73 8.42 10.72
C ASP A 231 -4.73 7.39 9.59
N ASP A 232 -4.24 6.18 9.88
CA ASP A 232 -4.26 5.03 8.96
C ASP A 232 -5.67 4.67 8.48
N LEU A 233 -6.67 4.71 9.39
CA LEU A 233 -8.06 4.43 9.09
C LEU A 233 -8.70 5.54 8.26
N GLU A 234 -8.38 6.80 8.53
CA GLU A 234 -8.87 7.94 7.74
C GLU A 234 -8.30 7.90 6.33
N PHE A 235 -7.00 7.61 6.18
CA PHE A 235 -6.38 7.37 4.87
C PHE A 235 -7.07 6.28 4.08
N LEU A 236 -7.34 5.13 4.71
CA LEU A 236 -8.00 4.02 4.04
C LEU A 236 -9.46 4.35 3.66
N LYS A 237 -10.17 5.12 4.49
CA LYS A 237 -11.54 5.59 4.19
C LYS A 237 -11.55 6.54 2.99
N THR A 238 -10.63 7.49 2.94
CA THR A 238 -10.54 8.44 1.83
C THR A 238 -10.10 7.76 0.54
N ALA A 239 -9.11 6.86 0.60
CA ALA A 239 -8.72 6.05 -0.56
C ALA A 239 -9.87 5.17 -1.07
N ARG A 240 -10.68 4.59 -0.18
CA ARG A 240 -11.92 3.88 -0.53
C ARG A 240 -12.92 4.81 -1.22
N ALA A 241 -13.14 6.01 -0.71
CA ALA A 241 -14.05 6.99 -1.31
C ALA A 241 -13.61 7.38 -2.73
N ILE A 242 -12.31 7.56 -2.95
CA ILE A 242 -11.74 7.81 -4.28
C ILE A 242 -12.01 6.62 -5.22
N TYR A 243 -11.74 5.40 -4.80
CA TYR A 243 -12.01 4.21 -5.63
C TYR A 243 -13.50 4.03 -5.96
N ARG A 244 -14.40 4.39 -5.03
CA ARG A 244 -15.84 4.38 -5.27
C ARG A 244 -16.27 5.38 -6.32
N GLN A 245 -15.76 6.62 -6.28
CA GLN A 245 -16.08 7.63 -7.30
C GLN A 245 -15.61 7.22 -8.71
N GLN A 246 -14.53 6.46 -8.80
CA GLN A 246 -13.98 5.99 -10.07
C GLN A 246 -14.55 4.62 -10.50
N GLU A 247 -15.64 4.17 -9.86
CA GLU A 247 -16.34 2.91 -10.15
C GLU A 247 -15.47 1.65 -10.03
N LYS A 248 -14.35 1.70 -9.28
CA LYS A 248 -13.45 0.56 -9.04
C LYS A 248 -13.79 -0.18 -7.75
N TYR A 249 -14.93 -0.86 -7.74
CA TYR A 249 -15.49 -1.47 -6.54
C TYR A 249 -14.65 -2.61 -5.91
N ALA A 250 -13.95 -3.45 -6.70
CA ALA A 250 -13.13 -4.51 -6.11
C ALA A 250 -11.89 -4.00 -5.38
N GLN A 251 -11.30 -2.88 -5.84
CA GLN A 251 -10.20 -2.24 -5.13
C GLN A 251 -10.69 -1.58 -3.85
N ALA A 252 -11.86 -0.93 -3.89
CA ALA A 252 -12.54 -0.39 -2.71
C ALA A 252 -12.82 -1.49 -1.66
N LEU A 253 -13.32 -2.65 -2.10
CA LEU A 253 -13.60 -3.79 -1.22
C LEU A 253 -12.34 -4.32 -0.52
N ASN A 254 -11.22 -4.45 -1.24
CA ASN A 254 -9.96 -4.87 -0.62
C ASN A 254 -9.53 -3.89 0.50
N LEU A 255 -9.74 -2.59 0.31
CA LEU A 255 -9.49 -1.61 1.37
C LEU A 255 -10.50 -1.73 2.52
N ALA A 256 -11.78 -1.94 2.22
CA ALA A 256 -12.82 -2.14 3.24
C ALA A 256 -12.55 -3.38 4.10
N ILE A 257 -12.10 -4.48 3.49
CA ILE A 257 -11.65 -5.70 4.19
C ILE A 257 -10.46 -5.37 5.12
N ARG A 258 -9.50 -4.56 4.65
CA ARG A 258 -8.35 -4.13 5.46
C ARG A 258 -8.76 -3.27 6.67
N ILE A 259 -9.79 -2.44 6.53
CA ILE A 259 -10.36 -1.66 7.64
C ILE A 259 -11.09 -2.57 8.64
N GLY A 260 -11.65 -3.69 8.18
CA GLY A 260 -12.38 -4.64 9.03
C GLY A 260 -13.79 -4.20 9.42
N SER A 261 -14.36 -3.18 8.76
CA SER A 261 -15.73 -2.72 9.03
C SER A 261 -16.72 -3.42 8.10
N MET A 262 -17.60 -4.24 8.69
CA MET A 262 -18.62 -4.99 7.96
C MET A 262 -19.61 -4.10 7.22
N ASP A 263 -19.95 -2.93 7.77
CA ASP A 263 -20.90 -2.00 7.16
C ASP A 263 -20.35 -1.43 5.85
N LEU A 264 -19.05 -1.09 5.83
CA LEU A 264 -18.38 -0.57 4.63
C LEU A 264 -18.28 -1.63 3.54
N ILE A 265 -18.05 -2.90 3.91
CA ILE A 265 -17.99 -4.02 2.98
C ILE A 265 -19.37 -4.27 2.35
N LYS A 266 -20.45 -4.21 3.14
CA LYS A 266 -21.83 -4.33 2.66
C LYS A 266 -22.20 -3.22 1.69
N GLU A 267 -21.89 -1.97 2.03
CA GLU A 267 -22.13 -0.82 1.15
C GLU A 267 -21.42 -0.97 -0.20
N ASP A 268 -20.15 -1.38 -0.21
CA ASP A 268 -19.38 -1.55 -1.45
C ASP A 268 -19.93 -2.70 -2.31
N PHE A 269 -20.41 -3.76 -1.67
CA PHE A 269 -20.98 -4.92 -2.34
C PHE A 269 -22.36 -4.65 -2.95
N GLU A 270 -23.24 -3.95 -2.23
CA GLU A 270 -24.59 -3.60 -2.71
C GLU A 270 -24.53 -2.61 -3.88
N GLN A 271 -23.63 -1.63 -3.82
CA GLN A 271 -23.51 -0.57 -4.83
C GLN A 271 -22.90 -1.01 -6.16
N CYS A 272 -22.29 -2.19 -6.22
CA CYS A 272 -21.81 -2.74 -7.49
C CYS A 272 -22.99 -2.95 -8.46
N PRO A 273 -22.98 -2.40 -9.68
CA PRO A 273 -24.04 -2.67 -10.65
C PRO A 273 -23.79 -3.95 -11.48
N ASP A 274 -22.53 -4.36 -11.63
CA ASP A 274 -22.15 -5.51 -12.48
C ASP A 274 -22.22 -6.84 -11.72
N SER A 275 -23.01 -7.78 -12.25
CA SER A 275 -23.19 -9.13 -11.71
C SER A 275 -21.92 -9.96 -11.78
N LEU A 276 -21.10 -9.80 -12.82
CA LEU A 276 -19.83 -10.56 -12.94
C LEU A 276 -18.83 -10.08 -11.88
N MET A 277 -18.70 -8.76 -11.72
CA MET A 277 -17.86 -8.18 -10.68
C MET A 277 -18.32 -8.58 -9.26
N LYS A 278 -19.63 -8.62 -9.01
CA LYS A 278 -20.18 -9.13 -7.73
C LYS A 278 -19.77 -10.57 -7.47
N LYS A 279 -19.78 -11.44 -8.47
CA LYS A 279 -19.33 -12.83 -8.33
C LYS A 279 -17.83 -12.90 -7.98
N GLN A 280 -16.99 -12.08 -8.63
CA GLN A 280 -15.56 -12.03 -8.30
C GLN A 280 -15.31 -11.52 -6.87
N MET A 281 -16.03 -10.49 -6.46
CA MET A 281 -15.99 -9.95 -5.10
C MET A 281 -16.49 -10.95 -4.06
N ALA A 282 -17.55 -11.71 -4.39
CA ALA A 282 -18.05 -12.80 -3.56
C ALA A 282 -16.96 -13.87 -3.33
N PHE A 283 -16.20 -14.27 -4.35
CA PHE A 283 -15.07 -15.19 -4.16
C PHE A 283 -13.94 -14.61 -3.31
N GLN A 284 -13.68 -13.29 -3.40
CA GLN A 284 -12.69 -12.63 -2.54
C GLN A 284 -13.13 -12.64 -1.07
N LEU A 285 -14.42 -12.34 -0.82
CA LEU A 285 -15.01 -12.41 0.52
C LEU A 285 -15.04 -13.83 1.07
N ALA A 286 -15.40 -14.80 0.23
CA ALA A 286 -15.41 -16.22 0.58
C ALA A 286 -14.00 -16.70 1.01
N ARG A 287 -12.96 -16.25 0.33
CA ARG A 287 -11.55 -16.53 0.70
C ARG A 287 -11.15 -15.92 2.04
N GLN A 288 -11.64 -14.73 2.34
CA GLN A 288 -11.38 -14.05 3.62
C GLN A 288 -12.33 -14.53 4.74
N GLN A 289 -13.23 -15.48 4.44
CA GLN A 289 -14.27 -15.98 5.36
C GLN A 289 -15.17 -14.87 5.92
N ILE A 290 -15.31 -13.75 5.19
CA ILE A 290 -16.20 -12.65 5.54
C ILE A 290 -17.54 -12.90 4.87
N HIS A 291 -18.57 -13.16 5.66
CA HIS A 291 -19.89 -13.50 5.16
C HIS A 291 -20.81 -12.28 5.16
N ILE A 292 -21.44 -12.03 4.01
CA ILE A 292 -22.54 -11.07 3.86
C ILE A 292 -23.75 -11.86 3.37
N GLU A 293 -24.83 -11.81 4.13
CA GLU A 293 -26.12 -12.36 3.71
C GLU A 293 -26.65 -11.49 2.57
N THR A 294 -26.78 -12.08 1.38
CA THR A 294 -27.37 -11.41 0.21
C THR A 294 -28.68 -12.10 -0.17
N GLU A 295 -29.60 -11.38 -0.82
CA GLU A 295 -30.88 -11.97 -1.26
C GLU A 295 -30.71 -12.93 -2.47
N ASP A 296 -29.61 -12.80 -3.22
CA ASP A 296 -29.32 -13.61 -4.41
C ASP A 296 -28.72 -14.98 -4.04
N SER A 297 -29.47 -16.05 -4.31
CA SER A 297 -29.07 -17.45 -4.07
C SER A 297 -27.75 -17.84 -4.73
N ASP A 298 -27.46 -17.33 -5.94
CA ASP A 298 -26.20 -17.60 -6.66
C ASP A 298 -25.00 -16.90 -6.01
N LEU A 299 -25.21 -15.70 -5.46
CA LEU A 299 -24.14 -14.95 -4.77
C LEU A 299 -23.87 -15.57 -3.41
N ASN A 300 -24.89 -15.98 -2.67
CA ASN A 300 -24.71 -16.73 -1.44
C ASN A 300 -23.98 -18.06 -1.69
N ALA A 301 -24.30 -18.77 -2.77
CA ALA A 301 -23.56 -19.98 -3.16
C ALA A 301 -22.06 -19.68 -3.45
N CYS A 302 -21.75 -18.54 -4.07
CA CYS A 302 -20.37 -18.09 -4.27
C CYS A 302 -19.67 -17.68 -2.96
N ILE A 303 -20.35 -16.94 -2.07
CA ILE A 303 -19.82 -16.51 -0.77
C ILE A 303 -19.56 -17.72 0.13
N ASN A 304 -20.42 -18.74 0.06
CA ASN A 304 -20.35 -19.95 0.87
C ASN A 304 -19.46 -21.05 0.25
N ASN A 305 -18.80 -20.78 -0.88
CA ASN A 305 -17.92 -21.72 -1.61
C ASN A 305 -18.55 -23.10 -1.92
N THR A 306 -19.87 -23.20 -2.07
CA THR A 306 -20.56 -24.49 -2.25
C THR A 306 -20.16 -25.22 -3.54
N ASN A 307 -19.68 -24.49 -4.55
CA ASN A 307 -19.20 -25.04 -5.82
C ASN A 307 -17.66 -25.17 -5.90
N LEU A 308 -16.93 -24.89 -4.82
CA LEU A 308 -15.46 -24.92 -4.81
C LEU A 308 -14.91 -26.32 -5.18
N SER A 309 -15.53 -27.37 -4.62
CA SER A 309 -15.23 -28.77 -4.96
C SER A 309 -15.42 -29.07 -6.45
N LYS A 310 -16.52 -28.59 -7.06
CA LYS A 310 -16.79 -28.75 -8.50
C LYS A 310 -15.75 -28.03 -9.36
N TYR A 311 -15.35 -26.82 -8.99
CA TYR A 311 -14.32 -26.07 -9.72
C TYR A 311 -12.95 -26.73 -9.60
N PHE A 312 -12.60 -27.24 -8.42
CA PHE A 312 -11.35 -27.97 -8.20
C PHE A 312 -11.31 -29.26 -9.02
N LEU A 313 -12.39 -30.05 -9.02
CA LEU A 313 -12.49 -31.29 -9.80
C LEU A 313 -12.48 -31.03 -11.32
N ALA A 314 -13.08 -29.92 -11.78
CA ALA A 314 -13.02 -29.51 -13.19
C ALA A 314 -11.58 -29.16 -13.61
N LEU A 315 -10.87 -28.38 -12.78
CA LEU A 315 -9.47 -28.03 -13.02
C LEU A 315 -8.55 -29.26 -13.00
N ALA A 316 -8.77 -30.18 -12.06
CA ALA A 316 -8.06 -31.46 -12.01
C ALA A 316 -8.26 -32.31 -13.28
N ARG A 317 -9.48 -32.29 -13.83
CA ARG A 317 -9.82 -32.98 -15.08
C ARG A 317 -9.15 -32.31 -16.29
N GLU A 318 -9.13 -30.97 -16.34
CA GLU A 318 -8.47 -30.24 -17.43
C GLU A 318 -6.94 -30.37 -17.42
N LEU A 319 -6.33 -30.55 -16.25
CA LEU A 319 -4.90 -30.76 -16.10
C LEU A 319 -4.47 -32.24 -16.25
N ASP A 320 -5.42 -33.16 -16.50
CA ASP A 320 -5.19 -34.62 -16.57
C ASP A 320 -4.48 -35.20 -15.33
N VAL A 321 -4.68 -34.61 -14.14
CA VAL A 321 -4.06 -35.06 -12.87
C VAL A 321 -5.03 -35.89 -12.02
N MET A 322 -6.18 -36.29 -12.58
CA MET A 322 -7.23 -37.01 -11.86
C MET A 322 -6.82 -38.45 -11.45
N GLU A 323 -5.74 -39.01 -12.00
CA GLU A 323 -5.28 -40.33 -11.60
C GLU A 323 -4.74 -40.33 -10.16
N PRO A 324 -5.35 -41.11 -9.24
CA PRO A 324 -4.90 -41.16 -7.86
C PRO A 324 -3.51 -41.78 -7.80
N LYS A 325 -2.57 -41.06 -7.19
CA LYS A 325 -1.18 -41.51 -7.04
C LYS A 325 -1.07 -42.35 -5.78
N ILE A 326 -0.41 -43.50 -5.90
CA ILE A 326 -0.16 -44.37 -4.75
C ILE A 326 1.06 -43.80 -4.01
N PRO A 327 1.13 -43.88 -2.67
CA PRO A 327 2.31 -43.48 -1.90
C PRO A 327 3.62 -44.12 -2.40
N GLU A 328 3.55 -45.32 -2.98
CA GLU A 328 4.70 -46.02 -3.58
C GLU A 328 5.28 -45.31 -4.81
N ASP A 329 4.44 -44.65 -5.61
CA ASP A 329 4.88 -43.88 -6.79
C ASP A 329 5.69 -42.64 -6.40
N ILE A 330 5.49 -42.15 -5.17
CA ILE A 330 6.08 -40.93 -4.63
C ILE A 330 7.31 -41.25 -3.79
N TYR A 331 7.19 -42.24 -2.89
CA TYR A 331 8.31 -42.66 -2.08
C TYR A 331 9.45 -43.19 -2.95
N LYS A 332 9.15 -43.72 -4.15
CA LYS A 332 10.15 -44.33 -5.05
C LYS A 332 11.16 -45.14 -4.23
N SER A 333 10.65 -45.91 -3.26
CA SER A 333 11.45 -46.61 -2.26
C SER A 333 12.36 -47.67 -2.90
N HIS A 334 12.03 -48.10 -4.13
CA HIS A 334 12.90 -48.91 -5.00
C HIS A 334 14.09 -48.16 -5.61
N LEU A 335 14.09 -46.83 -5.62
CA LEU A 335 15.17 -45.98 -6.14
C LEU A 335 16.17 -45.60 -5.04
N GLU A 336 15.74 -45.58 -3.78
CA GLU A 336 16.62 -45.44 -2.62
C GLU A 336 17.27 -46.77 -2.25
N ASN A 337 18.25 -47.17 -3.07
CA ASN A 337 19.19 -48.23 -2.69
C ASN A 337 20.01 -47.77 -1.47
N HIS A 338 19.60 -48.24 -0.28
CA HIS A 338 20.40 -48.46 0.92
C HIS A 338 21.87 -47.98 0.84
N ARG A 339 22.11 -46.67 0.98
CA ARG A 339 23.42 -46.19 1.44
C ARG A 339 23.45 -46.28 2.96
N THR A 340 23.84 -47.48 3.39
CA THR A 340 24.64 -47.73 4.61
C THR A 340 24.07 -47.28 5.96
N ALA A 341 23.52 -48.27 6.67
CA ALA A 341 23.87 -48.60 8.06
C ALA A 341 23.27 -47.79 9.23
N PHE A 342 22.13 -47.13 9.09
CA PHE A 342 21.35 -46.69 10.26
C PHE A 342 19.84 -46.79 10.00
N SER A 343 19.14 -47.57 10.84
CA SER A 343 17.66 -47.67 10.95
C SER A 343 16.88 -48.70 10.12
N SER A 344 17.35 -49.93 9.97
CA SER A 344 16.47 -51.05 9.57
C SER A 344 15.44 -51.47 10.66
N ASN A 345 15.24 -50.64 11.69
CA ASN A 345 14.19 -50.74 12.69
C ASN A 345 13.38 -49.43 12.71
N ILE A 346 12.98 -48.94 11.54
CA ILE A 346 11.86 -47.99 11.50
C ILE A 346 10.63 -48.78 11.93
N ASP A 347 10.10 -48.42 13.10
CA ASP A 347 8.91 -49.01 13.72
C ASP A 347 7.80 -49.14 12.67
N SER A 348 7.40 -50.37 12.34
CA SER A 348 6.43 -50.67 11.28
C SER A 348 5.13 -49.85 11.42
N ALA A 349 4.74 -49.56 12.66
CA ALA A 349 3.59 -48.71 12.98
C ALA A 349 3.80 -47.23 12.59
N ARG A 350 5.00 -46.69 12.76
CA ARG A 350 5.32 -45.30 12.36
C ARG A 350 5.44 -45.16 10.86
N ASN A 351 5.98 -46.18 10.18
CA ASN A 351 6.05 -46.19 8.71
C ASN A 351 4.65 -46.30 8.08
N ASN A 352 3.74 -47.07 8.70
CA ASN A 352 2.34 -47.12 8.27
C ASN A 352 1.67 -45.74 8.38
N LEU A 353 1.82 -45.08 9.54
CA LEU A 353 1.28 -43.73 9.74
C LEU A 353 1.84 -42.71 8.74
N SER A 354 3.14 -42.76 8.42
CA SER A 354 3.69 -41.86 7.38
C SER A 354 3.11 -42.12 6.01
N SER A 355 2.90 -43.39 5.64
CA SER A 355 2.24 -43.75 4.38
C SER A 355 0.80 -43.24 4.34
N THR A 356 0.07 -43.29 5.45
CA THR A 356 -1.28 -42.70 5.57
C THR A 356 -1.26 -41.19 5.30
N PHE A 357 -0.34 -40.45 5.92
CA PHE A 357 -0.26 -39.00 5.71
C PHE A 357 0.12 -38.65 4.28
N VAL A 358 1.09 -39.37 3.69
CA VAL A 358 1.46 -39.14 2.29
C VAL A 358 0.28 -39.40 1.37
N ASN A 359 -0.46 -40.47 1.61
CA ASN A 359 -1.66 -40.76 0.83
C ASN A 359 -2.71 -39.63 0.92
N ALA A 360 -2.98 -39.16 2.13
CA ALA A 360 -3.95 -38.10 2.37
C ALA A 360 -3.53 -36.74 1.79
N PHE A 361 -2.23 -36.38 1.86
CA PHE A 361 -1.73 -35.14 1.28
C PHE A 361 -1.71 -35.15 -0.26
N VAL A 362 -1.51 -36.32 -0.84
CA VAL A 362 -1.39 -36.49 -2.30
C VAL A 362 -2.75 -36.50 -2.95
N ASN A 363 -3.73 -37.12 -2.28
CA ASN A 363 -5.11 -37.24 -2.77
C ASN A 363 -6.05 -36.22 -2.11
N ALA A 364 -5.50 -35.15 -1.52
CA ALA A 364 -6.29 -34.10 -0.89
C ALA A 364 -7.26 -33.46 -1.90
N ALA A 365 -8.54 -33.33 -1.51
CA ALA A 365 -9.63 -32.75 -2.32
C ALA A 365 -10.01 -33.50 -3.63
N PHE A 366 -9.40 -34.65 -3.94
CA PHE A 366 -9.75 -35.42 -5.15
C PHE A 366 -10.93 -36.38 -4.96
N CYS A 367 -11.44 -36.52 -3.72
CA CYS A 367 -12.62 -37.32 -3.34
C CYS A 367 -12.58 -38.80 -3.72
N LYS A 368 -11.49 -39.29 -4.31
CA LYS A 368 -11.28 -40.69 -4.67
C LYS A 368 -9.88 -41.12 -4.35
N ASP A 369 -9.77 -42.25 -3.67
CA ASP A 369 -8.50 -42.82 -3.28
C ASP A 369 -8.53 -44.34 -3.36
N LYS A 370 -7.58 -44.90 -4.11
CA LYS A 370 -7.46 -46.34 -4.36
C LYS A 370 -7.01 -47.13 -3.14
N LEU A 371 -6.42 -46.46 -2.14
CA LEU A 371 -5.88 -47.09 -0.92
C LEU A 371 -6.87 -47.06 0.25
N MET A 372 -7.80 -46.09 0.26
CA MET A 372 -8.75 -45.86 1.34
C MET A 372 -10.20 -46.22 0.98
N GLU A 373 -10.55 -46.27 -0.32
CA GLU A 373 -11.85 -46.71 -0.85
C GLU A 373 -11.80 -48.09 -1.54
N ALA A 374 -10.88 -48.98 -1.14
CA ALA A 374 -11.01 -50.37 -1.54
C ALA A 374 -12.25 -50.95 -0.83
N GLU A 375 -13.36 -51.08 -1.58
CA GLU A 375 -14.66 -51.65 -1.18
C GLU A 375 -14.59 -53.16 -0.84
N ASP A 376 -13.49 -53.67 -0.29
CA ASP A 376 -13.47 -55.01 0.28
C ASP A 376 -13.82 -54.90 1.77
N GLU A 377 -15.00 -55.42 2.13
CA GLU A 377 -15.64 -55.50 3.45
C GLU A 377 -14.77 -56.01 4.63
N ASN A 378 -13.46 -56.24 4.42
CA ASN A 378 -12.50 -56.66 5.43
C ASN A 378 -11.35 -55.67 5.68
N ASP A 379 -11.27 -54.53 4.98
CA ASP A 379 -10.09 -53.64 5.01
C ASP A 379 -10.16 -52.45 6.01
N SER A 380 -11.02 -52.59 7.01
CA SER A 380 -10.83 -51.96 8.34
C SER A 380 -9.42 -52.23 8.93
N ALA A 381 -8.67 -53.19 8.39
CA ALA A 381 -7.33 -53.53 8.81
C ALA A 381 -6.33 -52.36 8.74
N TRP A 382 -6.49 -51.36 7.86
CA TRP A 382 -5.49 -50.29 7.76
C TRP A 382 -5.55 -49.31 8.96
N ILE A 383 -6.75 -48.88 9.37
CA ILE A 383 -6.93 -48.00 10.55
C ILE A 383 -6.57 -48.78 11.82
N TYR A 384 -7.02 -50.03 11.94
CA TYR A 384 -6.72 -50.88 13.10
C TYR A 384 -5.26 -51.36 13.17
N LYS A 385 -4.46 -51.22 12.09
CA LYS A 385 -2.99 -51.42 12.14
C LYS A 385 -2.28 -50.29 12.89
N ASN A 386 -2.89 -49.12 12.97
CA ASN A 386 -2.36 -47.97 13.70
C ASN A 386 -2.77 -48.05 15.18
N LYS A 387 -1.94 -47.51 16.08
CA LYS A 387 -2.18 -47.57 17.53
C LYS A 387 -2.61 -46.21 18.09
N GLU A 388 -3.61 -46.23 18.97
CA GLU A 388 -4.09 -45.09 19.77
C GLU A 388 -4.26 -43.80 18.94
N HIS A 389 -3.40 -42.80 19.15
CA HIS A 389 -3.41 -41.51 18.46
C HIS A 389 -3.24 -41.64 16.93
N ALA A 390 -2.54 -42.68 16.47
CA ALA A 390 -2.37 -42.91 15.04
C ALA A 390 -3.68 -43.36 14.37
N MET A 391 -4.64 -43.96 15.12
CA MET A 391 -5.98 -44.25 14.61
C MET A 391 -6.81 -42.97 14.46
N THR A 392 -6.65 -42.02 15.38
CA THR A 392 -7.27 -40.69 15.29
C THR A 392 -6.76 -39.95 14.06
N SER A 393 -5.44 -39.90 13.85
CA SER A 393 -4.84 -39.26 12.67
C SER A 393 -5.20 -39.94 11.36
N ALA A 394 -5.26 -41.28 11.36
CA ALA A 394 -5.70 -42.05 10.22
C ALA A 394 -7.14 -41.71 9.80
N THR A 395 -8.06 -41.67 10.77
CA THR A 395 -9.46 -41.33 10.51
C THR A 395 -9.62 -39.85 10.11
N ALA A 396 -8.87 -38.94 10.74
CA ALA A 396 -8.85 -37.52 10.38
C ALA A 396 -8.36 -37.27 8.94
N SER A 397 -7.45 -38.10 8.46
CA SER A 397 -6.90 -38.02 7.11
C SER A 397 -7.95 -38.28 6.01
N LEU A 398 -9.03 -39.01 6.33
CA LEU A 398 -10.16 -39.19 5.42
C LEU A 398 -10.87 -37.87 5.12
N GLY A 399 -10.92 -36.95 6.09
CA GLY A 399 -11.47 -35.60 5.91
C GLY A 399 -10.64 -34.75 4.95
N LEU A 400 -9.32 -34.98 4.85
CA LEU A 400 -8.45 -34.28 3.88
C LEU A 400 -8.68 -34.78 2.44
N ILE A 401 -9.00 -36.07 2.27
CA ILE A 401 -9.27 -36.65 0.95
C ILE A 401 -10.57 -36.07 0.37
N SER A 402 -11.59 -35.95 1.22
CA SER A 402 -12.90 -35.38 0.85
C SER A 402 -13.00 -33.86 1.10
N LEU A 403 -11.88 -33.13 1.17
CA LEU A 403 -11.88 -31.70 1.45
C LEU A 403 -12.85 -30.92 0.53
N TRP A 404 -13.72 -30.10 1.12
CA TRP A 404 -14.77 -29.31 0.45
C TRP A 404 -15.95 -30.07 -0.16
N ASP A 405 -16.03 -31.40 -0.02
CA ASP A 405 -17.19 -32.20 -0.44
C ASP A 405 -17.99 -32.70 0.76
N VAL A 406 -18.93 -31.87 1.20
CA VAL A 406 -19.76 -32.11 2.38
C VAL A 406 -20.67 -33.34 2.19
N GLU A 407 -21.23 -33.55 0.99
CA GLU A 407 -22.24 -34.60 0.77
C GLU A 407 -21.60 -36.00 0.71
N ALA A 408 -20.55 -36.18 -0.10
CA ALA A 408 -19.88 -37.48 -0.19
C ALA A 408 -19.01 -37.76 1.04
N GLY A 409 -18.32 -36.75 1.57
CA GLY A 409 -17.42 -36.87 2.72
C GLY A 409 -18.14 -37.21 4.03
N LEU A 410 -19.33 -36.66 4.27
CA LEU A 410 -20.11 -37.04 5.45
C LEU A 410 -20.54 -38.51 5.39
N SER A 411 -20.91 -39.02 4.21
CA SER A 411 -21.34 -40.42 4.06
C SER A 411 -20.22 -41.44 4.32
N THR A 412 -18.97 -41.08 4.01
CA THR A 412 -17.80 -41.94 4.24
C THR A 412 -17.36 -41.89 5.70
N ILE A 413 -17.44 -40.72 6.34
CA ILE A 413 -17.04 -40.55 7.74
C ILE A 413 -18.09 -41.08 8.73
N ASP A 414 -19.38 -41.00 8.39
CA ASP A 414 -20.48 -41.45 9.27
C ASP A 414 -20.31 -42.91 9.71
N ARG A 415 -19.76 -43.76 8.83
CA ARG A 415 -19.44 -45.17 9.13
C ARG A 415 -18.42 -45.31 10.27
N TYR A 416 -17.49 -44.37 10.41
CA TYR A 416 -16.44 -44.37 11.44
C TYR A 416 -16.90 -43.70 12.74
N THR A 417 -17.92 -42.82 12.68
CA THR A 417 -18.54 -42.18 13.85
C THR A 417 -19.24 -43.20 14.77
N TYR A 418 -19.78 -44.29 14.22
CA TYR A 418 -20.41 -45.37 15.00
C TYR A 418 -19.42 -46.41 15.58
N SER A 419 -18.11 -46.26 15.36
CA SER A 419 -17.11 -47.24 15.85
C SER A 419 -17.09 -47.33 17.39
N THR A 420 -16.73 -48.49 17.94
CA THR A 420 -16.63 -48.71 19.39
C THR A 420 -15.43 -48.00 20.03
N ASP A 421 -14.42 -47.63 19.25
CA ASP A 421 -13.19 -47.02 19.75
C ASP A 421 -13.28 -45.48 19.83
N ASP A 422 -13.05 -44.95 21.03
CA ASP A 422 -13.03 -43.51 21.32
C ASP A 422 -12.05 -42.71 20.42
N ASN A 423 -10.92 -43.32 20.06
CA ASN A 423 -9.88 -42.69 19.22
C ASN A 423 -10.31 -42.56 17.75
N ILE A 424 -11.09 -43.51 17.24
CA ILE A 424 -11.62 -43.48 15.87
C ILE A 424 -12.76 -42.47 15.80
N LYS A 425 -13.64 -42.45 16.81
CA LYS A 425 -14.67 -41.42 16.97
C LYS A 425 -14.09 -40.00 17.02
N ALA A 426 -13.06 -39.79 17.84
CA ALA A 426 -12.37 -38.50 17.89
C ALA A 426 -11.76 -38.10 16.52
N GLY A 427 -11.24 -39.08 15.77
CA GLY A 427 -10.68 -38.82 14.44
C GLY A 427 -11.75 -38.50 13.38
N ALA A 428 -12.93 -39.13 13.47
CA ALA A 428 -14.07 -38.84 12.62
C ALA A 428 -14.60 -37.41 12.83
N LEU A 429 -14.67 -36.95 14.07
CA LEU A 429 -15.09 -35.56 14.39
C LEU A 429 -14.12 -34.52 13.84
N LEU A 430 -12.81 -34.77 13.97
CA LEU A 430 -11.79 -33.92 13.33
C LEU A 430 -11.93 -33.91 11.81
N ALA A 431 -12.25 -35.05 11.20
CA ALA A 431 -12.47 -35.14 9.76
C ALA A 431 -13.68 -34.31 9.30
N ILE A 432 -14.77 -34.28 10.09
CA ILE A 432 -15.97 -33.45 9.82
C ILE A 432 -15.62 -31.95 9.84
N GLY A 433 -14.79 -31.51 10.79
CA GLY A 433 -14.30 -30.13 10.83
C GLY A 433 -13.46 -29.77 9.60
N ILE A 434 -12.52 -30.65 9.23
CA ILE A 434 -11.66 -30.46 8.04
C ILE A 434 -12.49 -30.36 6.76
N LEU A 435 -13.52 -31.21 6.61
CA LEU A 435 -14.44 -31.21 5.47
C LEU A 435 -15.12 -29.86 5.23
N ASN A 436 -15.58 -29.24 6.32
CA ASN A 436 -16.33 -27.99 6.29
C ASN A 436 -15.41 -26.74 6.31
N THR A 437 -14.10 -26.90 6.16
CA THR A 437 -13.19 -25.75 6.12
C THR A 437 -13.45 -24.85 4.91
N GLY A 438 -13.97 -23.65 5.17
CA GLY A 438 -14.22 -22.65 4.13
C GLY A 438 -15.45 -22.93 3.26
N VAL A 439 -16.26 -23.94 3.59
CA VAL A 439 -17.58 -24.22 2.98
C VAL A 439 -18.62 -24.15 4.09
N ARG A 440 -19.63 -23.29 3.92
CA ARG A 440 -20.73 -23.19 4.88
C ARG A 440 -22.04 -23.49 4.17
N GLU A 441 -22.59 -24.66 4.42
CA GLU A 441 -23.93 -25.02 3.97
C GLU A 441 -24.97 -24.53 5.00
N GLU A 442 -26.16 -24.14 4.55
CA GLU A 442 -27.23 -23.61 5.43
C GLU A 442 -27.68 -24.61 6.51
N SER A 443 -27.39 -25.91 6.31
CA SER A 443 -27.63 -26.99 7.25
C SER A 443 -26.57 -27.11 8.36
N ASP A 444 -25.46 -26.36 8.27
CA ASP A 444 -24.30 -26.32 9.18
C ASP A 444 -24.04 -27.68 9.90
N PRO A 445 -23.77 -28.75 9.14
CA PRO A 445 -23.70 -30.11 9.68
C PRO A 445 -22.56 -30.28 10.70
N ALA A 446 -21.48 -29.48 10.57
CA ALA A 446 -20.43 -29.42 11.58
C ALA A 446 -20.98 -28.99 12.94
N LEU A 447 -21.70 -27.87 13.02
CA LEU A 447 -22.22 -27.38 14.29
C LEU A 447 -23.20 -28.36 14.93
N ALA A 448 -24.10 -28.95 14.13
CA ALA A 448 -25.06 -29.93 14.61
C ALA A 448 -24.37 -31.20 15.18
N LEU A 449 -23.47 -31.81 14.41
CA LEU A 449 -22.81 -33.06 14.79
C LEU A 449 -21.77 -32.86 15.91
N LEU A 450 -21.01 -31.76 15.87
CA LEU A 450 -19.97 -31.49 16.87
C LEU A 450 -20.57 -31.08 18.21
N SER A 451 -21.72 -30.37 18.22
CA SER A 451 -22.37 -29.92 19.45
C SER A 451 -22.85 -31.07 20.34
N GLU A 452 -23.33 -32.17 19.76
CA GLU A 452 -23.78 -33.36 20.49
C GLU A 452 -22.62 -34.06 21.22
N HIS A 453 -21.40 -33.98 20.67
CA HIS A 453 -20.23 -34.67 21.20
C HIS A 453 -19.43 -33.87 22.23
N LEU A 454 -19.75 -32.58 22.44
CA LEU A 454 -19.16 -31.75 23.51
C LEU A 454 -19.55 -32.22 24.92
N GLU A 455 -20.69 -32.89 25.06
CA GLU A 455 -21.20 -33.41 26.35
C GLU A 455 -20.60 -34.79 26.72
N SER A 456 -19.88 -35.45 25.82
CA SER A 456 -19.32 -36.80 26.01
C SER A 456 -18.35 -36.91 27.19
N SER A 457 -18.22 -38.08 27.84
CA SER A 457 -17.33 -38.28 29.00
C SER A 457 -15.83 -38.36 28.64
N SER A 458 -15.47 -38.57 27.37
CA SER A 458 -14.09 -38.79 26.92
C SER A 458 -13.39 -37.47 26.53
N VAL A 459 -12.20 -37.23 27.09
CA VAL A 459 -11.42 -35.99 26.85
C VAL A 459 -10.98 -35.87 25.39
N ALA A 460 -10.63 -36.97 24.74
CA ALA A 460 -10.19 -36.97 23.34
C ALA A 460 -11.32 -36.55 22.38
N ILE A 461 -12.55 -37.00 22.65
CA ILE A 461 -13.73 -36.64 21.86
C ILE A 461 -14.05 -35.15 22.03
N LYS A 462 -13.96 -34.61 23.26
CA LYS A 462 -14.17 -33.17 23.48
C LYS A 462 -13.14 -32.30 22.79
N GLN A 463 -11.86 -32.66 22.87
CA GLN A 463 -10.79 -31.90 22.22
C GLN A 463 -10.94 -31.94 20.69
N ALA A 464 -11.30 -33.09 20.14
CA ALA A 464 -11.59 -33.24 18.72
C ALA A 464 -12.80 -32.42 18.27
N ALA A 465 -13.89 -32.42 19.05
CA ALA A 465 -15.12 -31.68 18.75
C ALA A 465 -15.00 -30.15 18.87
N VAL A 466 -14.04 -29.65 19.65
CA VAL A 466 -13.75 -28.20 19.76
C VAL A 466 -12.79 -27.74 18.68
N PHE A 467 -11.92 -28.62 18.20
CA PHE A 467 -10.92 -28.29 17.19
C PHE A 467 -11.43 -28.41 15.76
N GLY A 468 -12.21 -29.45 15.49
CA GLY A 468 -13.03 -29.52 14.27
C GLY A 468 -14.18 -28.54 14.35
#